data_AF-A0A1V5D3V6-F1
#
_entry.id   AF-A0A1V5D3V6-F1
#
_cell.length_a   1.000
_cell.length_b   1.000
_cell.length_c   1.000
_cell.angle_alpha   90.00
_cell.angle_beta   90.00
_cell.angle_gamma   90.00
#
_symmetry.space_group_name_H-M   'P 1'
#
loop_
_entity.id
_entity.type
_entity.pdbx_description
1 polymer ?
#
loop_
_entity_poly.entity_id
_entity_poly.type
_entity_poly.pdbx_seq_one_letter_code
_entity_poly.pdbx_strand_id
1 'polypeptide(L)'
;MPALLMAILMVGQLTGIGLDWNQGVFVQEYWQAGKPHYAIANSGNAAASISVYEAQTGKKLAGPWNIAPKRVISADAAKLQEQGLLEFRLGSGMPLGLLDAPRAPAGPSMESGKIVTTGGLNGSGGRQNELWFEQGSRAFKPESMVTLELVVRPGIGKILYSRDKLTELDVTCETLPVKSSTETFIIDTDHPAQSRMHHRIYLRFKTPKTDQPMIMVVDGWRWIVVGKNGHGLTRGIIVDPSSGRP
;
A
#
# COMPACT_ATOMS: atom_id res chain seq x y z
N MET A 1 51.29 5.55 26.93
CA MET A 1 50.07 5.03 26.24
C MET A 1 49.24 4.31 27.28
N PRO A 2 47.96 4.69 27.44
CA PRO A 2 46.93 3.97 26.72
C PRO A 2 46.00 4.88 25.92
N ALA A 3 45.57 4.35 24.79
CA ALA A 3 44.66 4.96 23.85
C ALA A 3 43.27 5.13 24.49
N LEU A 4 42.77 6.35 24.46
CA LEU A 4 41.38 6.67 24.74
C LEU A 4 40.54 6.03 23.61
N LEU A 5 39.99 4.85 23.89
CA LEU A 5 39.06 4.18 22.99
C LEU A 5 37.76 4.99 22.98
N MET A 6 37.64 5.91 22.03
CA MET A 6 36.40 6.62 21.74
C MET A 6 35.42 5.59 21.15
N ALA A 7 34.64 4.95 22.02
CA ALA A 7 33.48 4.17 21.59
C ALA A 7 32.46 5.15 21.01
N ILE A 8 32.48 5.29 19.69
CA ILE A 8 31.37 5.89 18.94
C ILE A 8 30.19 4.95 19.14
N LEU A 9 29.34 5.25 20.12
CA LEU A 9 27.98 4.76 20.19
C LEU A 9 27.27 5.30 18.94
N MET A 10 27.33 4.53 17.84
CA MET A 10 26.34 4.63 16.79
C MET A 10 25.02 4.21 17.41
N VAL A 11 24.32 5.16 18.02
CA VAL A 11 22.88 5.06 18.19
C VAL A 11 22.34 5.02 16.77
N GLY A 12 22.19 3.83 16.21
CA GLY A 12 21.50 3.64 14.95
C GLY A 12 20.11 4.24 15.13
N GLN A 13 19.91 5.45 14.60
CA GLN A 13 18.56 5.95 14.39
C GLN A 13 17.87 4.87 13.57
N LEU A 14 16.89 4.21 14.17
CA LEU A 14 15.97 3.35 13.46
C LEU A 14 15.28 4.25 12.44
N THR A 15 15.80 4.30 11.22
CA THR A 15 15.11 5.02 10.14
C THR A 15 13.86 4.23 9.82
N GLY A 16 12.70 4.78 10.18
CA GLY A 16 11.43 4.16 9.89
C GLY A 16 11.29 3.92 8.38
N ILE A 17 10.84 2.72 8.01
CA ILE A 17 10.39 2.45 6.65
C ILE A 17 9.02 3.09 6.50
N GLY A 18 8.91 3.98 5.52
CA GLY A 18 7.71 4.74 5.22
C GLY A 18 8.05 6.06 4.55
N LEU A 19 7.10 6.56 3.76
CA LEU A 19 7.15 7.92 3.21
C LEU A 19 6.38 8.88 4.11
N ASP A 20 6.86 10.12 4.24
CA ASP A 20 6.20 11.17 5.01
C ASP A 20 4.89 11.59 4.34
N TRP A 21 3.78 11.26 5.01
CA TRP A 21 2.43 11.57 4.56
C TRP A 21 2.15 13.08 4.54
N ASN A 22 2.86 13.86 5.37
CA ASN A 22 2.64 15.30 5.50
C ASN A 22 3.11 16.08 4.27
N GLN A 23 3.92 15.47 3.39
CA GLN A 23 4.33 16.09 2.13
C GLN A 23 3.21 16.08 1.07
N GLY A 24 2.06 15.47 1.35
CA GLY A 24 0.93 15.39 0.41
C GLY A 24 1.23 14.56 -0.84
N VAL A 25 2.29 13.74 -0.81
CA VAL A 25 2.66 12.78 -1.84
C VAL A 25 2.37 11.37 -1.35
N PHE A 26 1.58 10.63 -2.13
CA PHE A 26 1.19 9.27 -1.82
C PHE A 26 1.71 8.33 -2.90
N VAL A 27 2.42 7.28 -2.49
CA VAL A 27 3.05 6.28 -3.34
C VAL A 27 2.50 4.92 -2.98
N GLN A 28 1.94 4.26 -3.98
CA GLN A 28 1.37 2.95 -3.85
C GLN A 28 1.98 2.01 -4.87
N GLU A 29 2.71 1.01 -4.37
CA GLU A 29 3.19 -0.12 -5.16
C GLU A 29 2.00 -0.90 -5.74
N TYR A 30 2.10 -1.30 -7.00
CA TYR A 30 1.21 -2.29 -7.58
C TYR A 30 1.89 -3.09 -8.70
N TRP A 31 1.44 -4.32 -8.92
CA TRP A 31 1.84 -5.19 -10.03
C TRP A 31 0.70 -5.28 -11.04
N GLN A 32 1.03 -5.16 -12.32
CA GLN A 32 0.10 -5.40 -13.41
C GLN A 32 0.81 -6.20 -14.50
N ALA A 33 0.24 -7.33 -14.91
CA ALA A 33 0.83 -8.22 -15.92
C ALA A 33 2.32 -8.56 -15.65
N GLY A 34 2.66 -8.84 -14.39
CA GLY A 34 4.02 -9.20 -13.98
C GLY A 34 5.02 -8.04 -13.87
N LYS A 35 4.59 -6.80 -14.07
CA LYS A 35 5.47 -5.63 -13.98
C LYS A 35 5.11 -4.77 -12.77
N PRO A 36 6.10 -4.35 -11.96
CA PRO A 36 5.87 -3.45 -10.85
C PRO A 36 5.76 -2.01 -11.34
N HIS A 37 4.85 -1.29 -10.70
CA HIS A 37 4.58 0.13 -10.92
C HIS A 37 4.39 0.83 -9.58
N TYR A 38 4.54 2.16 -9.60
CA TYR A 38 4.07 3.02 -8.53
C TYR A 38 2.94 3.90 -9.04
N ALA A 39 1.80 3.88 -8.36
CA ALA A 39 0.83 4.96 -8.44
C ALA A 39 1.29 6.09 -7.51
N ILE A 40 1.56 7.26 -8.07
CA ILE A 40 2.07 8.41 -7.31
C ILE A 40 1.07 9.55 -7.42
N ALA A 41 0.44 9.90 -6.30
CA ALA A 41 -0.49 11.02 -6.21
C ALA A 41 0.19 12.23 -5.58
N ASN A 42 -0.07 13.40 -6.16
CA ASN A 42 0.25 14.69 -5.57
C ASN A 42 -1.07 15.37 -5.19
N SER A 43 -1.35 15.43 -3.89
CA SER A 43 -2.53 16.11 -3.34
C SER A 43 -2.33 17.63 -3.16
N GLY A 44 -1.09 18.11 -3.32
CA GLY A 44 -0.74 19.51 -3.17
C GLY A 44 -1.19 20.39 -4.34
N ASN A 45 -1.10 21.69 -4.12
CA ASN A 45 -1.43 22.73 -5.11
C ASN A 45 -0.24 23.12 -6.01
N ALA A 46 0.96 22.61 -5.73
CA ALA A 46 2.17 22.83 -6.51
C ALA A 46 2.63 21.52 -7.16
N ALA A 47 3.36 21.62 -8.28
CA ALA A 47 3.92 20.44 -8.93
C ALA A 47 4.96 19.78 -8.02
N ALA A 48 4.98 18.44 -8.00
CA ALA A 48 5.95 17.65 -7.28
C ALA A 48 6.85 16.91 -8.27
N SER A 49 8.07 16.59 -7.84
CA SER A 49 8.98 15.73 -8.59
C SER A 49 9.56 14.70 -7.64
N ILE A 50 9.58 13.44 -8.04
CA ILE A 50 10.10 12.33 -7.24
C ILE A 50 11.25 11.65 -7.97
N SER A 51 12.38 11.51 -7.29
CA SER A 51 13.50 10.67 -7.72
C SER A 51 13.74 9.56 -6.70
N VAL A 52 14.17 8.40 -7.18
CA VAL A 52 14.41 7.21 -6.35
C VAL A 52 15.88 6.84 -6.41
N TYR A 53 16.45 6.57 -5.24
CA TYR A 53 17.85 6.26 -5.03
C TYR A 53 17.98 4.93 -4.29
N GLU A 54 19.08 4.22 -4.50
CA GLU A 54 19.49 3.12 -3.62
C GLU A 54 19.92 3.72 -2.28
N ALA A 55 19.28 3.32 -1.18
CA ALA A 55 19.48 3.96 0.12
C ALA A 55 20.91 3.82 0.66
N GLN A 56 21.60 2.73 0.30
CA GLN A 56 22.97 2.46 0.80
C GLN A 56 24.05 3.25 0.06
N THR A 57 23.95 3.33 -1.27
CA THR A 57 25.01 3.96 -2.10
C THR A 57 24.68 5.39 -2.50
N GLY A 58 23.42 5.82 -2.36
CA GLY A 58 22.93 7.08 -2.89
C GLY A 58 22.89 7.13 -4.42
N LYS A 59 23.05 5.99 -5.10
CA LYS A 59 22.97 5.92 -6.57
C LYS A 59 21.54 6.16 -7.01
N LYS A 60 21.35 7.11 -7.93
CA LYS A 60 20.03 7.35 -8.54
C LYS A 60 19.62 6.15 -9.40
N LEU A 61 18.42 5.63 -9.17
CA LEU A 61 17.88 4.47 -9.86
C LEU A 61 16.74 4.84 -10.83
N ALA A 62 15.88 5.80 -10.45
CA ALA A 62 14.74 6.23 -11.26
C ALA A 62 14.35 7.70 -11.03
N GLY A 63 13.43 8.18 -11.87
CA GLY A 63 12.98 9.57 -11.89
C GLY A 63 13.97 10.53 -12.58
N PRO A 64 13.69 11.85 -12.60
CA PRO A 64 12.56 12.48 -11.92
C PRO A 64 11.22 12.15 -12.57
N TRP A 65 10.24 11.75 -11.77
CA TRP A 65 8.85 11.66 -12.19
C TRP A 65 8.14 12.93 -11.75
N ASN A 66 7.68 13.73 -12.72
CA ASN A 66 6.98 14.97 -12.45
C ASN A 66 5.48 14.71 -12.32
N ILE A 67 4.90 15.16 -11.21
CA ILE A 67 3.47 15.01 -10.91
C ILE A 67 2.88 16.41 -10.78
N ALA A 68 2.00 16.78 -11.71
CA ALA A 68 1.25 18.02 -11.62
C ALA A 68 0.40 18.07 -10.33
N PRO A 69 0.01 19.28 -9.86
CA PRO A 69 -0.92 19.40 -8.73
C PRO A 69 -2.18 18.58 -8.95
N LYS A 70 -2.69 17.92 -7.91
CA LYS A 70 -3.98 17.20 -7.93
C LYS A 70 -4.07 16.18 -9.07
N ARG A 71 -3.01 15.38 -9.20
CA ARG A 71 -2.89 14.33 -10.22
C ARG A 71 -2.30 13.07 -9.62
N VAL A 72 -2.63 11.96 -10.27
CA VAL A 72 -2.01 10.65 -10.05
C VAL A 72 -1.31 10.24 -11.34
N ILE A 73 -0.06 9.81 -11.24
CA ILE A 73 0.66 9.21 -12.37
C ILE A 73 0.95 7.74 -12.08
N SER A 74 1.22 6.99 -13.15
CA SER A 74 1.79 5.66 -13.06
C SER A 74 3.26 5.71 -13.46
N ALA A 75 4.15 5.42 -12.52
CA ALA A 75 5.58 5.32 -12.76
C ALA A 75 5.99 3.86 -12.97
N ASP A 76 6.81 3.59 -13.99
CA ASP A 76 7.45 2.29 -14.18
C ASP A 76 8.48 2.05 -13.07
N ALA A 77 8.35 0.93 -12.35
CA ALA A 77 9.23 0.54 -11.26
C ALA A 77 10.04 -0.72 -11.57
N ALA A 78 10.08 -1.19 -12.82
CA ALA A 78 10.79 -2.42 -13.19
C ALA A 78 12.28 -2.37 -12.83
N LYS A 79 12.95 -1.22 -13.04
CA LYS A 79 14.37 -1.03 -12.69
C LYS A 79 14.63 -0.97 -11.18
N LEU A 80 13.59 -0.86 -10.37
CA LEU A 80 13.67 -0.75 -8.91
C LEU A 80 13.48 -2.09 -8.23
N GLN A 81 13.06 -3.13 -8.96
CA GLN A 81 12.85 -4.45 -8.41
C GLN A 81 14.15 -5.00 -7.79
N GLU A 82 14.02 -5.62 -6.62
CA GLU A 82 15.12 -6.31 -5.91
C GLU A 82 16.32 -5.43 -5.51
N GLN A 83 16.25 -4.11 -5.65
CA GLN A 83 17.30 -3.15 -5.25
C GLN A 83 17.40 -2.91 -3.73
N GLY A 84 16.87 -3.80 -2.90
CA GLY A 84 16.89 -3.67 -1.44
C GLY A 84 16.03 -2.50 -0.93
N LEU A 85 16.66 -1.54 -0.23
CA LEU A 85 15.98 -0.39 0.36
C LEU A 85 16.14 0.84 -0.55
N LEU A 86 15.02 1.50 -0.83
CA LEU A 86 14.95 2.64 -1.74
C LEU A 86 14.69 3.93 -0.96
N GLU A 87 15.42 4.98 -1.28
CA GLU A 87 15.17 6.33 -0.78
C GLU A 87 14.43 7.15 -1.83
N PHE A 88 13.26 7.67 -1.45
CA PHE A 88 12.46 8.57 -2.25
C PHE A 88 12.81 10.00 -1.86
N ARG A 89 13.12 10.85 -2.84
CA ARG A 89 13.42 12.27 -2.63
C ARG A 89 12.53 13.15 -3.48
N LEU A 90 12.14 14.29 -2.91
CA LEU A 90 11.49 15.37 -3.63
C LEU A 90 12.48 16.06 -4.58
N GLY A 91 11.97 16.80 -5.57
CA GLY A 91 12.78 17.55 -6.54
C GLY A 91 13.71 18.59 -5.90
N SER A 92 13.42 19.02 -4.68
CA SER A 92 14.29 19.88 -3.85
C SER A 92 15.51 19.15 -3.28
N GLY A 93 15.59 17.83 -3.44
CA GLY A 93 16.58 16.96 -2.79
C GLY A 93 16.19 16.51 -1.38
N MET A 94 15.09 17.04 -0.82
CA MET A 94 14.59 16.66 0.51
C MET A 94 14.13 15.19 0.52
N PRO A 95 14.54 14.38 1.52
CA PRO A 95 14.04 13.02 1.68
C PRO A 95 12.53 13.01 1.92
N LEU A 96 11.80 12.24 1.12
CA LEU A 96 10.41 11.89 1.37
C LEU A 96 10.30 10.67 2.29
N GLY A 97 11.28 9.76 2.23
CA GLY A 97 11.34 8.59 3.12
C GLY A 97 11.90 7.35 2.42
N LEU A 98 11.75 6.20 3.08
CA LEU A 98 12.30 4.92 2.63
C LEU A 98 11.20 3.91 2.33
N LEU A 99 11.36 3.12 1.27
CA LEU A 99 10.51 1.97 0.96
C LEU A 99 11.35 0.76 0.56
N ASP A 100 10.86 -0.44 0.87
CA ASP A 100 11.43 -1.64 0.28
C ASP A 100 11.18 -1.67 -1.23
N ALA A 101 12.20 -2.08 -1.99
CA ALA A 101 12.12 -2.30 -3.43
C ALA A 101 10.99 -3.26 -3.81
N PRO A 102 10.23 -3.03 -4.90
CA PRO A 102 9.18 -3.94 -5.31
C PRO A 102 9.70 -5.37 -5.41
N ARG A 103 8.93 -6.31 -4.86
CA ARG A 103 9.22 -7.75 -4.95
C ARG A 103 7.97 -8.45 -5.43
N ALA A 104 8.14 -9.37 -6.38
CA ALA A 104 7.00 -10.10 -6.92
C ALA A 104 6.27 -10.85 -5.78
N PRO A 105 4.92 -10.83 -5.75
CA PRO A 105 4.15 -11.57 -4.77
C PRO A 105 4.47 -13.07 -4.86
N ALA A 106 4.64 -13.73 -3.70
CA ALA A 106 4.83 -15.17 -3.63
C ALA A 106 3.47 -15.88 -3.70
N GLY A 107 3.01 -16.25 -4.90
CA GLY A 107 1.77 -17.01 -5.04
C GLY A 107 1.29 -17.23 -6.48
N PRO A 108 0.27 -18.08 -6.68
CA PRO A 108 -0.30 -18.41 -7.99
C PRO A 108 -1.11 -17.27 -8.64
N SER A 109 -1.21 -16.09 -8.01
CA SER A 109 -2.25 -15.09 -8.27
C SER A 109 -1.93 -14.00 -9.29
N MET A 110 -0.89 -14.14 -10.12
CA MET A 110 -0.89 -13.37 -11.36
C MET A 110 -1.84 -14.00 -12.39
N GLU A 111 -3.09 -14.23 -11.98
CA GLU A 111 -4.20 -14.42 -12.91
C GLU A 111 -4.15 -13.24 -13.88
N SER A 112 -4.08 -13.55 -15.17
CA SER A 112 -3.87 -12.55 -16.21
C SER A 112 -4.95 -11.47 -16.14
N GLY A 113 -4.56 -10.23 -15.82
CA GLY A 113 -5.43 -9.05 -15.90
C GLY A 113 -5.73 -8.33 -14.58
N LYS A 114 -5.44 -8.94 -13.42
CA LYS A 114 -5.61 -8.25 -12.12
C LYS A 114 -4.45 -7.32 -11.79
N ILE A 115 -4.75 -6.34 -10.95
CA ILE A 115 -3.77 -5.47 -10.31
C ILE A 115 -3.55 -5.96 -8.89
N VAL A 116 -2.31 -6.24 -8.53
CA VAL A 116 -1.92 -6.82 -7.24
C VAL A 116 -1.14 -5.80 -6.42
N THR A 117 -1.22 -5.84 -5.11
CA THR A 117 -0.44 -4.98 -4.21
C THR A 117 -0.05 -5.73 -2.96
N THR A 118 1.23 -5.61 -2.60
CA THR A 118 1.82 -6.32 -1.46
C THR A 118 2.33 -5.38 -0.36
N GLY A 119 2.69 -4.15 -0.72
CA GLY A 119 3.04 -3.09 0.22
C GLY A 119 1.86 -2.18 0.55
N GLY A 120 1.79 -1.71 1.79
CA GLY A 120 0.84 -0.68 2.16
C GLY A 120 1.18 0.68 1.55
N LEU A 121 0.19 1.57 1.53
CA LEU A 121 0.32 2.93 1.04
C LEU A 121 1.46 3.65 1.78
N ASN A 122 2.38 4.29 1.04
CA ASN A 122 3.56 4.94 1.62
C ASN A 122 4.39 4.01 2.54
N GLY A 123 4.33 2.69 2.35
CA GLY A 123 5.06 1.71 3.16
C GLY A 123 4.40 1.37 4.51
N SER A 124 3.20 1.88 4.78
CA SER A 124 2.46 1.60 6.00
C SER A 124 2.30 0.09 6.25
N GLY A 125 2.45 -0.35 7.49
CA GLY A 125 2.31 -1.76 7.86
C GLY A 125 3.45 -2.65 7.37
N GLY A 126 4.41 -2.14 6.60
CA GLY A 126 5.52 -2.92 6.04
C GLY A 126 5.08 -3.91 4.97
N ARG A 127 6.05 -4.69 4.47
CA ARG A 127 5.79 -5.75 3.49
C ARG A 127 5.04 -6.91 4.12
N GLN A 128 3.97 -7.35 3.45
CA GLN A 128 3.16 -8.49 3.85
C GLN A 128 3.37 -9.67 2.91
N ASN A 129 3.84 -10.80 3.44
CA ASN A 129 4.03 -12.03 2.64
C ASN A 129 2.84 -13.00 2.74
N GLU A 130 1.95 -12.78 3.71
CA GLU A 130 0.83 -13.68 4.03
C GLU A 130 -0.52 -13.15 3.53
N LEU A 131 -0.53 -11.92 3.00
CA LEU A 131 -1.69 -11.28 2.43
C LEU A 131 -1.31 -10.30 1.33
N TRP A 132 -2.24 -10.04 0.42
CA TRP A 132 -2.12 -9.03 -0.63
C TRP A 132 -3.50 -8.57 -1.09
N PHE A 133 -3.55 -7.43 -1.76
CA PHE A 133 -4.77 -6.91 -2.37
C PHE A 133 -4.80 -7.19 -3.87
N GLU A 134 -5.99 -7.48 -4.39
CA GLU A 134 -6.27 -7.58 -5.82
C GLU A 134 -7.44 -6.67 -6.22
N GLN A 135 -7.36 -6.09 -7.42
CA GLN A 135 -8.44 -5.30 -8.01
C GLN A 135 -8.47 -5.46 -9.53
N GLY A 136 -9.67 -5.39 -10.12
CA GLY A 136 -9.88 -5.55 -11.56
C GLY A 136 -9.62 -4.30 -12.41
N SER A 137 -9.41 -3.13 -11.80
CA SER A 137 -9.21 -1.86 -12.52
C SER A 137 -8.23 -0.97 -11.79
N ARG A 138 -7.43 -0.20 -12.53
CA ARG A 138 -6.40 0.69 -11.94
C ARG A 138 -6.98 1.89 -11.24
N ALA A 139 -8.05 2.44 -11.81
CA ALA A 139 -8.77 3.59 -11.28
C ALA A 139 -10.28 3.32 -11.31
N PHE A 140 -10.98 3.93 -10.37
CA PHE A 140 -12.42 3.84 -10.20
C PHE A 140 -13.08 5.20 -10.41
N LYS A 141 -14.35 5.18 -10.83
CA LYS A 141 -15.14 6.41 -10.99
C LYS A 141 -15.52 6.97 -9.61
N PRO A 142 -15.68 8.30 -9.47
CA PRO A 142 -16.31 8.89 -8.29
C PRO A 142 -17.71 8.33 -8.07
N GLU A 143 -18.13 8.26 -6.81
CA GLU A 143 -19.47 7.81 -6.38
C GLU A 143 -19.90 6.42 -6.88
N SER A 144 -18.95 5.57 -7.27
CA SER A 144 -19.20 4.22 -7.76
C SER A 144 -18.94 3.17 -6.69
N MET A 145 -19.69 2.06 -6.74
CA MET A 145 -19.41 0.90 -5.91
C MET A 145 -18.16 0.18 -6.43
N VAL A 146 -17.21 -0.03 -5.53
CA VAL A 146 -15.94 -0.72 -5.80
C VAL A 146 -15.88 -1.99 -4.97
N THR A 147 -15.29 -3.03 -5.55
CA THR A 147 -14.91 -4.25 -4.84
C THR A 147 -13.39 -4.37 -4.87
N LEU A 148 -12.79 -4.40 -3.68
CA LEU A 148 -11.38 -4.70 -3.46
C LEU A 148 -11.29 -6.11 -2.85
N GLU A 149 -10.44 -6.96 -3.41
CA GLU A 149 -10.21 -8.29 -2.88
C GLU A 149 -8.97 -8.27 -1.97
N LEU A 150 -9.12 -8.73 -0.74
CA LEU A 150 -8.02 -9.02 0.16
C LEU A 150 -7.82 -10.55 0.20
N VAL A 151 -6.68 -11.00 -0.28
CA VAL A 151 -6.30 -12.41 -0.25
C VAL A 151 -5.42 -12.66 0.95
N VAL A 152 -5.75 -13.68 1.75
CA VAL A 152 -5.05 -13.98 3.01
C VAL A 152 -4.78 -15.47 3.16
N ARG A 153 -3.68 -15.83 3.83
CA ARG A 153 -3.48 -17.18 4.37
C ARG A 153 -4.30 -17.40 5.65
N PRO A 154 -4.66 -18.64 5.99
CA PRO A 154 -5.23 -18.95 7.29
C PRO A 154 -4.21 -18.70 8.42
N GLY A 155 -4.69 -18.47 9.64
CA GLY A 155 -3.85 -18.39 10.84
C GLY A 155 -3.04 -17.11 10.99
N ILE A 156 -3.42 -16.04 10.27
CA ILE A 156 -2.72 -14.75 10.33
C ILE A 156 -3.29 -13.83 11.41
N GLY A 157 -4.19 -14.32 12.26
CA GLY A 157 -4.88 -13.58 13.31
C GLY A 157 -6.26 -13.07 12.89
N LYS A 158 -6.58 -11.83 13.26
CA LYS A 158 -7.89 -11.21 12.97
C LYS A 158 -7.75 -9.91 12.22
N ILE A 159 -8.65 -9.66 11.29
CA ILE A 159 -8.64 -8.45 10.47
C ILE A 159 -9.88 -7.64 10.80
N LEU A 160 -9.68 -6.35 11.06
CA LEU A 160 -10.74 -5.40 11.33
C LEU A 160 -10.82 -4.35 10.23
N TYR A 161 -12.04 -4.03 9.84
CA TYR A 161 -12.37 -2.84 9.07
C TYR A 161 -13.46 -2.03 9.80
N SER A 162 -13.24 -0.73 9.93
CA SER A 162 -14.20 0.19 10.53
C SER A 162 -15.12 0.80 9.47
N ARG A 163 -16.41 0.91 9.78
CA ARG A 163 -17.44 1.45 8.88
C ARG A 163 -17.39 2.98 8.75
N ASP A 164 -16.81 3.67 9.72
CA ASP A 164 -16.65 5.13 9.72
C ASP A 164 -15.62 5.62 8.69
N LYS A 165 -14.67 4.76 8.30
CA LYS A 165 -13.61 5.09 7.33
C LYS A 165 -14.05 4.99 5.88
N LEU A 166 -15.11 4.24 5.58
CA LEU A 166 -15.52 3.89 4.21
C LEU A 166 -17.04 3.97 4.06
N THR A 167 -17.50 4.76 3.09
CA THR A 167 -18.93 4.92 2.81
C THR A 167 -19.53 3.61 2.26
N GLU A 168 -20.68 3.20 2.81
CA GLU A 168 -21.40 1.98 2.39
C GLU A 168 -20.53 0.71 2.43
N LEU A 169 -19.63 0.61 3.42
CA LEU A 169 -18.76 -0.54 3.59
C LEU A 169 -19.56 -1.83 3.88
N ASP A 170 -19.28 -2.85 3.09
CA ASP A 170 -19.66 -4.23 3.29
C ASP A 170 -18.44 -5.16 3.15
N VAL A 171 -18.41 -6.23 3.94
CA VAL A 171 -17.30 -7.18 3.97
C VAL A 171 -17.86 -8.60 3.95
N THR A 172 -17.44 -9.38 2.96
CA THR A 172 -17.90 -10.76 2.80
C THR A 172 -16.73 -11.72 2.57
N CYS A 173 -16.88 -12.95 3.03
CA CYS A 173 -15.99 -14.06 2.72
C CYS A 173 -16.79 -15.37 2.85
N GLU A 174 -16.69 -16.24 1.86
CA GLU A 174 -17.40 -17.54 1.87
C GLU A 174 -16.74 -18.57 2.80
N THR A 175 -15.46 -18.37 3.12
CA THR A 175 -14.60 -19.41 3.72
C THR A 175 -14.06 -19.03 5.09
N LEU A 176 -14.20 -17.76 5.48
CA LEU A 176 -13.81 -17.24 6.80
C LEU A 176 -15.04 -16.67 7.51
N PRO A 177 -15.19 -16.87 8.83
CA PRO A 177 -16.20 -16.18 9.60
C PRO A 177 -16.00 -14.67 9.55
N VAL A 178 -17.06 -13.94 9.17
CA VAL A 178 -17.11 -12.48 9.23
C VAL A 178 -18.16 -12.07 10.27
N LYS A 179 -17.71 -11.43 11.36
CA LYS A 179 -18.59 -10.84 12.36
C LYS A 179 -18.81 -9.38 12.03
N SER A 180 -20.07 -9.01 11.77
CA SER A 180 -20.48 -7.62 11.54
C SER A 180 -21.12 -7.04 12.79
N SER A 181 -20.78 -5.79 13.09
CA SER A 181 -21.46 -4.94 14.06
C SER A 181 -21.88 -3.62 13.40
N THR A 182 -22.46 -2.71 14.19
CA THR A 182 -22.79 -1.34 13.76
C THR A 182 -21.56 -0.51 13.40
N GLU A 183 -20.40 -0.82 13.97
CA GLU A 183 -19.18 0.00 13.81
C GLU A 183 -18.12 -0.69 12.97
N THR A 184 -18.06 -2.02 13.00
CA THR A 184 -16.91 -2.77 12.47
C THR A 184 -17.30 -4.08 11.82
N PHE A 185 -16.42 -4.55 10.96
CA PHE A 185 -16.32 -5.94 10.52
C PHE A 185 -15.06 -6.56 11.10
N ILE A 186 -15.17 -7.78 11.62
CA ILE A 186 -14.04 -8.57 12.11
C ILE A 186 -14.03 -9.90 11.36
N ILE A 187 -12.94 -10.17 10.63
CA ILE A 187 -12.68 -11.44 9.95
C ILE A 187 -11.76 -12.28 10.81
N ASP A 188 -12.17 -13.52 11.11
CA ASP A 188 -11.39 -14.48 11.89
C ASP A 188 -10.62 -15.41 10.95
N THR A 189 -9.30 -15.20 10.81
CA THR A 189 -8.47 -16.04 9.93
C THR A 189 -7.94 -17.29 10.62
N ASP A 190 -8.02 -17.35 11.96
CA ASP A 190 -7.53 -18.47 12.76
C ASP A 190 -8.53 -19.65 12.77
N HIS A 191 -9.81 -19.37 12.50
CA HIS A 191 -10.89 -20.35 12.55
C HIS A 191 -11.68 -20.40 11.21
N PRO A 192 -11.04 -20.81 10.10
CA PRO A 192 -11.71 -20.86 8.81
C PRO A 192 -12.87 -21.86 8.81
N ALA A 193 -13.99 -21.49 8.17
CA ALA A 193 -15.14 -22.37 7.99
C ALA A 193 -14.87 -23.47 6.96
N GLN A 194 -13.92 -23.25 6.05
CA GLN A 194 -13.46 -24.21 5.05
C GLN A 194 -11.93 -24.19 4.96
N SER A 195 -11.29 -25.36 4.90
CA SER A 195 -9.84 -25.44 4.69
C SER A 195 -9.46 -24.97 3.29
N ARG A 196 -8.67 -23.89 3.21
CA ARG A 196 -8.11 -23.34 1.96
C ARG A 196 -6.68 -22.87 2.21
N MET A 197 -5.86 -22.91 1.16
CA MET A 197 -4.51 -22.30 1.22
C MET A 197 -4.58 -20.78 1.25
N HIS A 198 -5.57 -20.21 0.56
CA HIS A 198 -5.85 -18.78 0.53
C HIS A 198 -7.36 -18.55 0.62
N HIS A 199 -7.74 -17.50 1.35
CA HIS A 199 -9.10 -17.01 1.48
C HIS A 199 -9.23 -15.66 0.78
N ARG A 200 -10.35 -15.45 0.07
CA ARG A 200 -10.66 -14.18 -0.60
C ARG A 200 -11.72 -13.45 0.20
N ILE A 201 -11.35 -12.31 0.76
CA ILE A 201 -12.24 -11.39 1.47
C ILE A 201 -12.60 -10.27 0.49
N TYR A 202 -13.88 -10.02 0.29
CA TYR A 202 -14.37 -8.96 -0.59
C TYR A 202 -14.77 -7.75 0.24
N LEU A 203 -14.06 -6.63 0.03
CA LEU A 203 -14.37 -5.34 0.62
C LEU A 203 -15.13 -4.52 -0.43
N ARG A 204 -16.40 -4.25 -0.17
CA ARG A 204 -17.25 -3.47 -1.07
C ARG A 204 -17.58 -2.14 -0.42
N PHE A 205 -17.36 -1.03 -1.10
CA PHE A 205 -17.61 0.31 -0.58
C PHE A 205 -17.81 1.31 -1.72
N LYS A 206 -18.36 2.47 -1.41
CA LYS A 206 -18.58 3.56 -2.36
C LYS A 206 -17.40 4.52 -2.38
N THR A 207 -16.92 4.87 -3.57
CA THR A 207 -15.89 5.91 -3.71
C THR A 207 -16.48 7.28 -3.41
N PRO A 208 -15.66 8.24 -2.91
CA PRO A 208 -16.13 9.59 -2.65
C PRO A 208 -16.48 10.31 -3.94
N LYS A 209 -17.26 11.39 -3.80
CA LYS A 209 -17.38 12.42 -4.82
C LYS A 209 -16.07 13.18 -4.93
N THR A 210 -15.55 13.34 -6.14
CA THR A 210 -14.37 14.16 -6.42
C THR A 210 -14.41 14.67 -7.85
N ASP A 211 -13.91 15.89 -8.06
CA ASP A 211 -13.70 16.52 -9.36
C ASP A 211 -12.24 16.42 -9.83
N GLN A 212 -11.36 15.83 -9.01
CA GLN A 212 -9.93 15.69 -9.26
C GLN A 212 -9.47 14.24 -9.00
N PRO A 213 -8.47 13.74 -9.76
CA PRO A 213 -7.84 12.46 -9.45
C PRO A 213 -7.23 12.45 -8.06
N MET A 214 -7.47 11.38 -7.30
CA MET A 214 -6.94 11.21 -5.95
C MET A 214 -6.60 9.74 -5.65
N ILE A 215 -5.79 9.52 -4.62
CA ILE A 215 -5.72 8.23 -3.94
C ILE A 215 -6.65 8.27 -2.72
N MET A 216 -7.68 7.44 -2.74
CA MET A 216 -8.52 7.15 -1.58
C MET A 216 -7.84 6.09 -0.72
N VAL A 217 -7.82 6.30 0.59
CA VAL A 217 -7.23 5.38 1.56
C VAL A 217 -8.27 4.38 2.02
N VAL A 218 -8.00 3.10 1.82
CA VAL A 218 -8.73 1.96 2.39
C VAL A 218 -7.87 1.43 3.54
N ASP A 219 -8.34 1.59 4.77
CA ASP A 219 -7.54 1.28 5.95
C ASP A 219 -8.23 0.20 6.81
N GLY A 220 -7.49 -0.87 7.06
CA GLY A 220 -7.86 -1.93 7.99
C GLY A 220 -6.80 -2.13 9.06
N TRP A 221 -7.07 -3.01 10.02
CA TRP A 221 -6.11 -3.38 11.04
C TRP A 221 -6.01 -4.90 11.15
N ARG A 222 -4.80 -5.44 11.08
CA ARG A 222 -4.53 -6.86 11.38
C ARG A 222 -4.02 -6.97 12.81
N TRP A 223 -4.74 -7.69 13.66
CA TRP A 223 -4.19 -8.22 14.90
C TRP A 223 -3.48 -9.54 14.64
N ILE A 224 -2.19 -9.61 14.97
CA ILE A 224 -1.44 -10.88 14.98
C ILE A 224 -1.82 -11.65 16.25
N VAL A 225 -1.83 -10.96 17.39
CA VAL A 225 -2.43 -11.42 18.63
C VAL A 225 -3.44 -10.37 19.09
N VAL A 226 -4.71 -10.77 19.19
CA VAL A 226 -5.83 -9.89 19.53
C VAL A 226 -5.53 -9.09 20.79
N GLY A 227 -5.62 -7.76 20.68
CA GLY A 227 -5.39 -6.83 21.79
C GLY A 227 -3.95 -6.65 22.23
N LYS A 228 -2.96 -7.27 21.57
CA LYS A 228 -1.53 -7.13 21.92
C LYS A 228 -0.71 -6.47 20.83
N ASN A 229 -0.71 -7.03 19.64
CA ASN A 229 0.12 -6.53 18.53
C ASN A 229 -0.60 -6.68 17.19
N GLY A 230 -0.23 -5.81 16.26
CA GLY A 230 -0.84 -5.73 14.96
C GLY A 230 -0.19 -4.65 14.11
N HIS A 231 -0.71 -4.49 12.90
CA HIS A 231 -0.30 -3.44 11.99
C HIS A 231 -1.46 -3.02 11.08
N GLY A 232 -1.36 -1.81 10.55
CA GLY A 232 -2.31 -1.28 9.58
C GLY A 232 -2.24 -2.04 8.25
N LEU A 233 -3.40 -2.27 7.66
CA LEU A 233 -3.59 -2.76 6.29
C LEU A 233 -4.08 -1.58 5.44
N THR A 234 -3.17 -0.67 5.14
CA THR A 234 -3.53 0.58 4.46
C THR A 234 -3.23 0.47 2.97
N ARG A 235 -4.25 0.69 2.15
CA ARG A 235 -4.20 0.55 0.69
C ARG A 235 -4.68 1.84 0.04
N GLY A 236 -3.92 2.36 -0.92
CA GLY A 236 -4.38 3.42 -1.81
C GLY A 236 -5.11 2.85 -3.02
N ILE A 237 -6.33 3.31 -3.29
CA ILE A 237 -7.02 3.09 -4.57
C ILE A 237 -7.12 4.41 -5.33
N ILE A 238 -6.99 4.37 -6.65
CA ILE A 238 -7.12 5.57 -7.47
C ILE A 238 -8.60 5.83 -7.76
N VAL A 239 -9.07 7.03 -7.44
CA VAL A 239 -10.38 7.53 -7.86
C VAL A 239 -10.14 8.65 -8.87
N ASP A 240 -10.64 8.47 -10.09
CA ASP A 240 -10.37 9.36 -11.21
C ASP A 240 -11.67 9.78 -11.92
N PRO A 241 -12.03 11.08 -11.89
CA PRO A 241 -13.23 11.60 -12.58
C PRO A 241 -13.13 11.49 -14.10
N SER A 242 -11.91 11.36 -14.65
CA SER A 242 -11.64 11.43 -16.07
C SER A 242 -11.57 10.06 -16.75
N SER A 243 -12.13 8.99 -16.16
CA SER A 243 -11.96 7.60 -16.61
C SER A 243 -12.54 7.33 -18.03
N GLY A 244 -11.82 7.82 -19.03
CA GLY A 244 -12.02 7.79 -20.46
C GLY A 244 -10.64 7.66 -21.13
N ARG A 245 -9.97 6.55 -20.80
CA ARG A 245 -8.71 5.97 -21.36
C ARG A 245 -7.41 6.79 -21.26
N PRO A 246 -6.25 6.08 -21.14
CA PRO A 246 -4.91 6.65 -20.96
C PRO A 246 -4.42 7.48 -22.14
#